data_AF-A0A4S3LMI3-F1
#
_entry.id   AF-A0A4S3LMI3-F1
#
_cell.length_a   1.000
_cell.length_b   1.000
_cell.length_c   1.000
_cell.angle_alpha   90.00
_cell.angle_beta   90.00
_cell.angle_gamma   90.00
#
_symmetry.space_group_name_H-M   'P 1'
#
loop_
_entity.id
_entity.type
_entity.pdbx_description
1 polymer ?
#
loop_
_entity_poly.entity_id
_entity_poly.type
_entity_poly.pdbx_seq_one_letter_code
_entity_poly.pdbx_strand_id
1 'polypeptide(L)' 'FMGMSTASVWFLNAAGYAMLKVFVGRDSHRQLLNDQLTAFRALPAMLAERESVI' A
#
# COMPACT_ATOMS: atom_id res chain seq x y z
N PHE A 1 6.43 -8.85 -8.15
CA PHE A 1 7.89 -8.75 -8.29
C PHE A 1 8.53 -10.14 -8.22
N MET A 2 9.43 -10.49 -9.15
CA MET A 2 10.08 -11.82 -9.21
C MET A 2 9.09 -12.99 -9.09
N GLY A 3 8.00 -12.96 -9.86
CA GLY A 3 6.98 -14.02 -9.87
C GLY A 3 5.97 -14.02 -8.70
N MET A 4 6.05 -13.07 -7.76
CA MET A 4 5.13 -12.96 -6.63
C MET A 4 4.34 -11.65 -6.61
N SER A 5 3.07 -11.68 -6.23
CA SER A 5 2.25 -10.46 -6.03
C SER A 5 2.80 -9.59 -4.90
N THR A 6 2.84 -8.28 -5.08
CA THR A 6 3.31 -7.30 -4.07
C THR A 6 2.34 -6.14 -4.00
N ALA A 7 2.16 -5.56 -2.81
CA ALA A 7 1.37 -4.35 -2.59
C ALA A 7 2.17 -3.37 -1.71
N SER A 8 2.17 -2.09 -2.06
CA SER A 8 2.97 -1.09 -1.36
C SER A 8 2.42 0.33 -1.48
N VAL A 9 2.62 1.13 -0.43
CA VAL A 9 2.38 2.59 -0.43
C VAL A 9 3.72 3.30 -0.58
N TRP A 10 3.79 4.27 -1.49
CA TRP A 10 5.01 5.03 -1.78
C TRP A 10 4.80 6.48 -1.35
N PHE A 11 5.72 6.99 -0.54
CA PHE A 11 5.78 8.39 -0.16
C PHE A 11 6.85 9.04 -1.02
N LEU A 12 6.43 9.96 -1.88
CA LEU A 12 7.30 10.65 -2.84
C LEU A 12 7.67 12.04 -2.31
N ASN A 13 8.89 12.49 -2.59
CA ASN A 13 9.24 13.90 -2.43
C ASN A 13 8.68 14.74 -3.59
N ALA A 14 8.84 16.07 -3.50
CA ALA A 14 8.40 17.01 -4.53
C ALA A 14 9.03 16.77 -5.92
N ALA A 15 10.20 16.12 -5.98
CA ALA A 15 10.87 15.75 -7.23
C ALA A 15 10.42 14.37 -7.77
N GLY A 16 9.44 13.72 -7.13
CA GLY A 16 8.88 12.42 -7.55
C GLY A 16 9.70 11.20 -7.11
N TYR A 17 10.78 11.38 -6.35
CA TYR A 17 11.58 10.27 -5.83
C TYR A 17 10.94 9.68 -4.57
N ALA A 18 10.97 8.35 -4.46
CA ALA A 18 10.47 7.67 -3.27
C ALA A 18 11.38 7.95 -2.06
N MET A 19 10.82 8.61 -1.05
CA MET A 19 11.45 8.80 0.26
C MET A 19 11.25 7.59 1.17
N LEU A 20 10.09 6.94 1.07
CA LEU A 20 9.72 5.76 1.85
C LEU A 20 8.80 4.85 1.04
N LYS A 21 8.98 3.54 1.19
CA LYS A 21 8.09 2.51 0.66
C LYS A 21 7.68 1.59 1.78
N VAL A 22 6.38 1.43 1.99
CA VAL A 22 5.82 0.48 2.95
C VAL A 22 5.18 -0.66 2.17
N PHE A 23 5.58 -1.89 2.47
CA PHE A 23 5.08 -3.10 1.80
C PHE A 23 4.12 -3.85 2.72
N VAL A 24 3.05 -4.39 2.13
CA VAL A 24 2.19 -5.36 2.82
C VAL A 24 3.03 -6.59 3.17
N GLY A 25 2.97 -7.03 4.42
CA GLY A 25 3.72 -8.16 4.93
C GLY A 25 3.29 -9.49 4.30
N ARG A 26 4.08 -10.53 4.56
CA ARG A 26 3.78 -11.89 4.13
C ARG A 26 3.67 -12.85 5.31
N ASP A 27 2.89 -13.90 5.11
CA ASP A 27 2.87 -15.06 6.00
C ASP A 27 4.05 -16.02 5.74
N SER A 28 4.09 -17.12 6.49
CA SER A 28 5.07 -18.20 6.35
C SER A 28 5.03 -18.91 4.99
N HIS A 29 3.91 -18.86 4.28
CA HIS A 29 3.73 -19.42 2.93
C HIS A 29 4.10 -18.43 1.81
N ARG A 30 4.67 -17.27 2.18
CA ARG A 30 5.02 -16.17 1.28
C ARG A 30 3.81 -15.59 0.57
N GLN A 31 2.60 -15.72 1.10
CA GLN A 31 1.43 -15.00 0.60
C GLN A 31 1.28 -13.66 1.32
N LEU A 32 0.65 -12.68 0.68
CA LEU A 32 0.38 -11.39 1.34
C LEU A 32 -0.60 -11.61 2.50
N LEU A 33 -0.34 -10.98 3.64
CA LEU A 33 -1.23 -11.04 4.80
C LEU A 33 -2.60 -10.46 4.43
N ASN A 34 -3.64 -11.28 4.52
CA ASN A 34 -4.96 -10.96 3.96
C ASN A 34 -5.60 -9.72 4.62
N ASP A 35 -5.48 -9.58 5.93
CA ASP A 35 -6.05 -8.44 6.67
C ASP A 35 -5.37 -7.13 6.27
N GLN A 36 -4.04 -7.14 6.16
CA GLN A 36 -3.27 -5.99 5.68
C GLN A 36 -3.58 -5.65 4.22
N LEU A 37 -3.72 -6.68 3.36
CA LEU A 37 -4.08 -6.50 1.95
C LEU A 37 -5.49 -5.92 1.78
N THR A 38 -6.43 -6.34 2.63
CA THR A 38 -7.80 -5.82 2.65
C THR A 38 -7.81 -4.35 3.07
N ALA A 39 -7.11 -4.01 4.16
CA ALA A 39 -6.95 -2.62 4.58
C ALA A 39 -6.27 -1.75 3.50
N PHE A 40 -5.21 -2.28 2.86
CA PHE A 40 -4.54 -1.60 1.76
C PHE A 40 -5.48 -1.29 0.58
N ARG A 41 -6.38 -2.22 0.23
CA ARG A 41 -7.36 -2.02 -0.86
C ARG A 41 -8.46 -1.01 -0.51
N ALA A 42 -8.80 -0.86 0.77
CA ALA A 42 -9.77 0.14 1.22
C ALA A 42 -9.17 1.56 1.28
N LEU A 43 -7.85 1.68 1.44
CA LEU A 43 -7.16 2.96 1.65
C LEU A 43 -7.48 4.04 0.59
N PRO A 44 -7.50 3.76 -0.73
CA PRO A 44 -7.82 4.79 -1.73
C PRO A 44 -9.20 5.42 -1.55
N ALA A 45 -10.22 4.60 -1.23
CA ALA A 45 -11.58 5.10 -1.00
C ALA A 45 -11.63 5.98 0.26
N MET A 46 -10.96 5.57 1.33
CA MET A 46 -10.88 6.35 2.57
C MET A 46 -10.16 7.69 2.38
N LEU A 47 -9.11 7.73 1.54
CA LEU A 47 -8.40 8.97 1.22
C LEU A 47 -9.28 9.91 0.39
N ALA A 48 -9.98 9.39 -0.62
CA ALA A 48 -10.89 10.18 -1.45
C ALA A 48 -12.06 10.77 -0.63
N GLU A 49 -12.64 9.98 0.28
CA GLU A 49 -13.66 10.47 1.21
C GLU A 49 -13.11 11.59 2.09
N ARG A 50 -11.88 11.45 2.60
CA ARG A 50 -11.27 12.47 3.45
C ARG A 50 -10.91 13.76 2.71
N GLU A 51 -10.51 13.68 1.45
CA GLU A 51 -10.29 14.88 0.61
C GLU A 51 -11.60 15.64 0.36
N SER A 52 -12.75 14.96 0.29
CA SER A 52 -14.05 15.60 0.05
C SER A 52 -14.64 16.35 1.25
N VAL A 53 -14.06 16.20 2.44
CA VAL A 53 -14.51 16.83 3.69
C VAL A 53 -13.68 18.07 4.05
N ILE A 54 -12.60 18.36 3.30
CA ILE A 54 -11.72 19.53 3.47
C ILE A 54 -11.99 20.53 2.35
#